data_AF-A0A8F2W3E3-F1
#
_entry.id   AF-A0A8F2W3E3-F1
#
_cell.length_a   1.000
_cell.length_b   1.000
_cell.length_c   1.000
_cell.angle_alpha   90.00
_cell.angle_beta   90.00
_cell.angle_gamma   90.00
#
_symmetry.space_group_name_H-M   'P 1'
#
loop_
_entity.id
_entity.type
_entity.pdbx_description
1 polymer ?
#
loop_
_entity_poly.entity_id
_entity_poly.type
_entity_poly.pdbx_seq_one_letter_code
_entity_poly.pdbx_strand_id
1 'polypeptide(L)'
;MLRSIVKAQLPRCSPLAARSFHATATRAVKVGDSIPSAPLYEGSPGNEVNLAEEIGKAKALIIGVPGAFSPACSASHVPGYYKLLRDFNDKGITHFYVIAVNDPFVTKAWSETISHTTGSDQVRFLADSRGEFSRDWDVLFDASKVFGGSRSGRYAVLVENGKVAKTFVEPDNTSVDVSAASKVLESLDNEPLCFCLIRYPPRMLRRGPLVWIRFKSSFSQEEVEAARKWLDVAETKIPRRIFDITYSRSSGPGGQKVNKTSSKATVALEPWKWLNPQFCYWIPKPILEQLNEKKIRYHTKSGGLLIQSDKTRNREDNTDECFMKLAEEIRNNVYFESEASEEDKLKWEELAKVSKERRMLQKKKQSEKRKMRSKNFDY
;
A
#
# COMPACT_ATOMS: atom_id res chain seq x y z
N MET A 1 29.09 5.27 -92.63
CA MET A 1 29.86 5.64 -91.42
C MET A 1 28.92 6.22 -90.39
N LEU A 2 28.39 5.39 -89.49
CA LEU A 2 27.47 5.80 -88.42
C LEU A 2 28.28 6.35 -87.24
N ARG A 3 28.18 7.67 -87.00
CA ARG A 3 28.77 8.34 -85.84
C ARG A 3 27.85 8.17 -84.63
N SER A 4 28.39 7.66 -83.54
CA SER A 4 27.73 7.47 -82.25
C SER A 4 27.34 8.81 -81.62
N ILE A 5 26.06 8.97 -81.28
CA ILE A 5 25.60 10.06 -80.42
C ILE A 5 25.43 9.49 -79.01
N VAL A 6 26.36 9.84 -78.13
CA VAL A 6 26.28 9.55 -76.69
C VAL A 6 25.23 10.48 -76.08
N LYS A 7 24.06 9.95 -75.71
CA LYS A 7 23.12 10.65 -74.84
C LYS A 7 23.55 10.44 -73.39
N ALA A 8 24.03 11.50 -72.76
CA ALA A 8 24.33 11.52 -71.32
C ALA A 8 23.05 11.23 -70.51
N GLN A 9 23.13 10.20 -69.67
CA GLN A 9 22.04 9.78 -68.80
C GLN A 9 22.22 10.49 -67.45
N LEU A 10 21.28 11.39 -67.11
CA LEU A 10 21.29 12.11 -65.83
C LEU A 10 21.19 11.12 -64.65
N PRO A 11 21.96 11.30 -63.56
CA PRO A 11 21.89 10.41 -62.41
C PRO A 11 20.53 10.52 -61.73
N ARG A 12 19.89 9.37 -61.47
CA ARG A 12 18.64 9.30 -60.71
C ARG A 12 18.93 9.61 -59.24
N CYS A 13 18.37 10.68 -58.70
CA CYS A 13 18.35 10.93 -57.26
C CYS A 13 17.62 9.79 -56.55
N SER A 14 18.32 9.07 -55.67
CA SER A 14 17.71 8.21 -54.66
C SER A 14 16.93 9.06 -53.66
N PRO A 15 15.71 8.66 -53.24
CA PRO A 15 14.99 9.41 -52.21
C PRO A 15 15.80 9.35 -50.91
N LEU A 16 16.14 10.53 -50.38
CA LEU A 16 16.71 10.65 -49.03
C LEU A 16 15.72 10.03 -48.05
N ALA A 17 16.14 9.00 -47.33
CA ALA A 17 15.34 8.40 -46.27
C ALA A 17 15.09 9.48 -45.21
N ALA A 18 13.85 9.98 -45.12
CA ALA A 18 13.47 10.89 -44.07
C ALA A 18 13.58 10.16 -42.73
N ARG A 19 14.67 10.41 -41.98
CA ARG A 19 14.76 9.98 -40.60
C ARG A 19 13.74 10.77 -39.81
N SER A 20 12.66 10.11 -39.41
CA SER A 20 11.71 10.64 -38.45
C SER A 20 12.45 10.92 -37.14
N PHE A 21 12.53 12.18 -36.73
CA PHE A 21 12.94 12.55 -35.39
C PHE A 21 11.91 11.97 -34.41
N HIS A 22 12.31 10.93 -33.67
CA HIS A 22 11.54 10.43 -32.54
C HIS A 22 12.16 11.04 -31.28
N ALA A 23 11.50 12.05 -30.71
CA ALA A 23 11.79 12.45 -29.35
C ALA A 23 11.18 11.39 -28.43
N THR A 24 11.96 10.39 -28.04
CA THR A 24 11.59 9.53 -26.92
C THR A 24 11.49 10.41 -25.69
N ALA A 25 10.28 10.58 -25.16
CA ALA A 25 10.09 11.17 -23.84
C ALA A 25 10.94 10.39 -22.83
N THR A 26 11.58 11.10 -21.90
CA THR A 26 12.24 10.53 -20.72
C THR A 26 11.33 9.49 -20.08
N ARG A 27 11.81 8.25 -20.01
CA ARG A 27 11.07 7.10 -19.54
C ARG A 27 11.77 6.54 -18.32
N ALA A 28 11.55 7.17 -17.17
CA ALA A 28 11.84 6.56 -15.88
C ALA A 28 11.21 5.15 -15.80
N VAL A 29 11.84 4.25 -15.05
CA VAL A 29 11.43 2.84 -14.86
C VAL A 29 9.93 2.73 -14.64
N LYS A 30 9.26 1.89 -15.45
CA LYS A 30 7.82 1.62 -15.32
C LYS A 30 7.56 0.20 -14.84
N VAL A 31 6.40 0.02 -14.22
CA VAL A 31 5.85 -1.29 -13.90
C VAL A 31 5.72 -2.13 -15.18
N GLY A 32 6.32 -3.33 -15.15
CA GLY A 32 6.36 -4.28 -16.26
C GLY A 32 7.62 -4.22 -17.12
N ASP A 33 8.51 -3.26 -16.91
CA ASP A 33 9.80 -3.20 -17.61
C ASP A 33 10.72 -4.36 -17.15
N SER A 34 11.66 -4.74 -18.02
CA SER A 34 12.65 -5.79 -17.72
C SER A 34 13.88 -5.18 -17.05
N ILE A 35 14.62 -5.99 -16.29
CA ILE A 35 15.87 -5.57 -15.68
C ILE A 35 16.94 -5.41 -16.77
N PRO A 36 17.74 -4.33 -16.79
CA PRO A 36 18.82 -4.13 -17.74
C PRO A 36 19.89 -5.19 -17.50
N SER A 37 20.47 -5.68 -18.59
CA SER A 37 21.58 -6.64 -18.56
C SER A 37 22.95 -5.95 -18.46
N ALA A 38 22.98 -4.69 -18.02
CA ALA A 38 24.21 -3.91 -17.90
C ALA A 38 25.12 -4.49 -16.80
N PRO A 39 26.45 -4.48 -17.02
CA PRO A 39 27.40 -5.08 -16.09
C PRO A 39 27.51 -4.26 -14.80
N LEU A 40 27.30 -4.91 -13.65
CA LEU A 40 27.55 -4.35 -12.33
C LEU A 40 28.69 -5.08 -11.65
N TYR A 41 29.32 -4.47 -10.65
CA TYR A 41 30.48 -5.05 -9.98
C TYR A 41 30.28 -5.14 -8.46
N GLU A 42 30.72 -6.24 -7.84
CA GLU A 42 30.61 -6.45 -6.40
C GLU A 42 31.97 -6.69 -5.76
N GLY A 43 32.40 -5.78 -4.89
CA GLY A 43 33.62 -5.92 -4.08
C GLY A 43 34.95 -5.72 -4.83
N SER A 44 34.99 -6.10 -6.10
CA SER A 44 36.16 -6.03 -6.97
C SER A 44 35.72 -5.82 -8.42
N PRO A 45 36.50 -5.10 -9.26
CA PRO A 45 36.22 -4.97 -10.69
C PRO A 45 36.22 -6.30 -11.46
N GLY A 46 36.81 -7.36 -10.91
CA GLY A 46 36.84 -8.69 -11.54
C GLY A 46 35.59 -9.54 -11.27
N ASN A 47 34.69 -9.10 -10.39
CA ASN A 47 33.47 -9.82 -10.05
C ASN A 47 32.28 -9.11 -10.69
N GLU A 48 32.01 -9.47 -11.95
CA GLU A 48 30.89 -8.96 -12.73
C GLU A 48 29.60 -9.69 -12.36
N VAL A 49 28.55 -8.93 -12.09
CA VAL A 49 27.25 -9.41 -11.62
C VAL A 49 26.18 -8.93 -12.57
N ASN A 50 25.44 -9.87 -13.17
CA ASN A 50 24.26 -9.56 -13.96
C ASN A 50 23.00 -9.73 -13.09
N LEU A 51 22.35 -8.61 -12.73
CA LEU A 51 21.17 -8.63 -11.86
C LEU A 51 20.00 -9.44 -12.43
N ALA A 52 19.83 -9.45 -13.75
CA ALA A 52 18.74 -10.20 -14.37
C ALA A 52 18.89 -11.71 -14.16
N GLU A 53 20.12 -12.21 -14.18
CA GLU A 53 20.44 -13.63 -13.99
C GLU A 53 20.39 -14.02 -12.51
N GLU A 54 20.95 -13.19 -11.64
CA GLU A 54 20.99 -13.41 -10.18
C GLU A 54 19.59 -13.43 -9.54
N ILE A 55 18.72 -12.50 -9.93
CA ILE A 55 17.35 -12.44 -9.41
C ILE A 55 16.52 -13.60 -9.98
N GLY A 56 16.72 -13.93 -11.25
CA GLY A 56 16.00 -15.00 -11.94
C GLY A 56 14.48 -14.89 -11.74
N LYS A 57 13.91 -15.86 -11.01
CA LYS A 57 12.47 -15.88 -10.67
C LYS A 57 12.14 -15.44 -9.24
N ALA A 58 13.15 -15.13 -8.43
CA ALA A 58 12.93 -14.72 -7.05
C ALA A 58 12.31 -13.32 -6.96
N LYS A 59 11.77 -12.98 -5.78
CA LYS A 59 11.36 -11.63 -5.43
C LYS A 59 12.56 -10.89 -4.85
N ALA A 60 12.90 -9.75 -5.43
CA ALA A 60 14.04 -8.94 -5.01
C ALA A 60 13.67 -7.46 -4.95
N LEU A 61 14.31 -6.73 -4.05
CA LEU A 61 14.20 -5.29 -3.95
C LEU A 61 15.52 -4.63 -4.41
N ILE A 62 15.42 -3.77 -5.41
CA ILE A 62 16.55 -3.02 -5.94
C ILE A 62 16.44 -1.57 -5.48
N ILE A 63 17.46 -1.09 -4.79
CA ILE A 63 17.52 0.23 -4.17
C ILE A 63 18.61 1.04 -4.88
N GLY A 64 18.21 2.08 -5.59
CA GLY A 64 19.14 3.03 -6.21
C GLY A 64 19.48 4.17 -5.25
N VAL A 65 20.77 4.49 -5.12
CA VAL A 65 21.23 5.61 -4.32
C VAL A 65 22.13 6.56 -5.12
N PRO A 66 22.09 7.89 -4.85
CA PRO A 66 22.95 8.86 -5.52
C PRO A 66 24.45 8.65 -5.34
N GLY A 67 24.86 8.09 -4.22
CA GLY A 67 26.27 7.81 -3.99
C GLY A 67 26.53 7.21 -2.62
N ALA A 68 27.58 6.38 -2.57
CA ALA A 68 28.13 5.85 -1.33
C ALA A 68 28.57 6.97 -0.37
N PHE A 69 28.52 6.72 0.94
CA PHE A 69 28.88 7.64 2.02
C PHE A 69 28.08 8.97 2.10
N SER A 70 27.09 9.18 1.25
CA SER A 70 26.25 10.38 1.34
C SER A 70 25.37 10.37 2.61
N PRO A 71 25.13 11.53 3.27
CA PRO A 71 24.50 11.58 4.59
C PRO A 71 23.12 10.91 4.66
N ALA A 72 22.25 11.18 3.69
CA ALA A 72 20.90 10.61 3.66
C ALA A 72 20.91 9.09 3.40
N CYS A 73 21.83 8.61 2.56
CA CYS A 73 21.92 7.19 2.22
C CYS A 73 22.45 6.37 3.41
N SER A 74 23.50 6.87 4.08
CA SER A 74 24.18 6.18 5.17
C SER A 74 23.45 6.30 6.51
N ALA A 75 22.68 7.36 6.75
CA ALA A 75 22.01 7.56 8.04
C ALA A 75 20.60 6.96 8.10
N SER A 76 19.80 7.09 7.03
CA SER A 76 18.36 6.77 7.10
C SER A 76 17.89 5.80 6.02
N HIS A 77 18.29 5.98 4.76
CA HIS A 77 17.71 5.22 3.65
C HIS A 77 18.09 3.73 3.70
N VAL A 78 19.39 3.42 3.59
CA VAL A 78 19.86 2.03 3.58
C VAL A 78 19.65 1.35 4.95
N PRO A 79 20.03 1.96 6.11
CA PRO A 79 19.78 1.35 7.41
C PRO A 79 18.28 1.13 7.72
N GLY A 80 17.38 1.92 7.11
CA GLY A 80 15.94 1.73 7.23
C GLY A 80 15.47 0.37 6.71
N TYR A 81 16.06 -0.10 5.60
CA TYR A 81 15.79 -1.44 5.07
C TYR A 81 16.32 -2.53 5.99
N TYR A 82 17.52 -2.35 6.55
CA TYR A 82 18.07 -3.31 7.51
C TYR A 82 17.18 -3.52 8.74
N LYS A 83 16.60 -2.44 9.28
CA LYS A 83 15.69 -2.51 10.44
C LYS A 83 14.41 -3.31 10.16
N LEU A 84 13.94 -3.27 8.92
CA LEU A 84 12.68 -3.91 8.50
C LEU A 84 12.91 -5.22 7.70
N LEU A 85 14.13 -5.77 7.69
CA LEU A 85 14.44 -6.99 6.94
C LEU A 85 13.52 -8.16 7.29
N ARG A 86 13.18 -8.30 8.57
CA ARG A 86 12.27 -9.37 9.02
C ARG A 86 10.89 -9.24 8.37
N ASP A 87 10.32 -8.04 8.35
CA ASP A 87 8.99 -7.80 7.81
C ASP A 87 8.95 -8.02 6.29
N PHE A 88 10.03 -7.64 5.59
CA PHE A 88 10.16 -7.94 4.16
C PHE A 88 10.38 -9.43 3.87
N ASN A 89 11.14 -10.13 4.71
CA ASN A 89 11.33 -11.57 4.61
C ASN A 89 9.99 -12.31 4.81
N ASP A 90 9.14 -11.85 5.73
CA ASP A 90 7.79 -12.39 5.94
C ASP A 90 6.89 -12.21 4.70
N LYS A 91 7.16 -11.19 3.87
CA LYS A 91 6.52 -10.99 2.56
C LYS A 91 7.17 -11.76 1.41
N GLY A 92 8.18 -12.59 1.71
CA GLY A 92 8.92 -13.40 0.74
C GLY A 92 9.95 -12.63 -0.10
N ILE A 93 10.35 -11.44 0.35
CA ILE A 93 11.44 -10.67 -0.29
C ILE A 93 12.73 -10.98 0.48
N THR A 94 13.57 -11.81 -0.12
CA THR A 94 14.80 -12.32 0.51
C THR A 94 16.07 -11.64 0.02
N HIS A 95 16.02 -11.02 -1.17
CA HIS A 95 17.20 -10.43 -1.82
C HIS A 95 17.08 -8.91 -1.93
N PHE A 96 18.08 -8.21 -1.41
CA PHE A 96 18.17 -6.76 -1.46
C PHE A 96 19.45 -6.35 -2.17
N TYR A 97 19.33 -5.50 -3.19
CA TYR A 97 20.45 -5.02 -3.98
C TYR A 97 20.51 -3.49 -3.90
N VAL A 98 21.58 -2.96 -3.33
CA VAL A 98 21.85 -1.52 -3.29
C VAL A 98 22.78 -1.17 -4.45
N ILE A 99 22.35 -0.29 -5.34
CA ILE A 99 23.12 0.14 -6.51
C ILE A 99 23.53 1.60 -6.34
N ALA A 100 24.81 1.87 -6.53
CA ALA A 100 25.37 3.21 -6.54
C ALA A 100 26.25 3.42 -7.77
N VAL A 101 26.21 4.63 -8.35
CA VAL A 101 27.15 5.03 -9.41
C VAL A 101 28.48 5.39 -8.76
N ASN A 102 29.28 4.37 -8.46
CA ASN A 102 30.58 4.43 -7.81
C ASN A 102 31.44 3.24 -8.29
N ASP A 103 32.74 3.26 -7.96
CA ASP A 103 33.63 2.12 -8.16
C ASP A 103 33.37 1.00 -7.13
N PRO A 104 33.70 -0.26 -7.46
CA PRO A 104 33.46 -1.41 -6.59
C PRO A 104 34.25 -1.38 -5.27
N PHE A 105 35.37 -0.64 -5.21
CA PHE A 105 36.16 -0.54 -3.98
C PHE A 105 35.47 0.35 -2.96
N VAL A 106 34.93 1.50 -3.41
CA VAL A 106 34.16 2.41 -2.57
C VAL A 106 32.86 1.78 -2.11
N THR A 107 32.12 1.08 -2.98
CA THR A 107 30.87 0.41 -2.57
C THR A 107 31.13 -0.71 -1.57
N LYS A 108 32.26 -1.44 -1.70
CA LYS A 108 32.69 -2.45 -0.72
C LYS A 108 32.99 -1.86 0.66
N ALA A 109 33.81 -0.81 0.72
CA ALA A 109 34.12 -0.16 1.99
C ALA A 109 32.86 0.42 2.65
N TRP A 110 31.94 0.94 1.82
CA TRP A 110 30.67 1.46 2.28
C TRP A 110 29.75 0.35 2.81
N SER A 111 29.66 -0.79 2.11
CA SER A 111 28.88 -1.93 2.57
C SER A 111 29.41 -2.46 3.89
N GLU A 112 30.71 -2.63 4.04
CA GLU A 112 31.33 -3.06 5.30
C GLU A 112 30.98 -2.11 6.45
N THR A 113 31.05 -0.79 6.22
CA THR A 113 30.69 0.22 7.23
C THR A 113 29.23 0.08 7.71
N ILE A 114 28.28 -0.11 6.77
CA ILE A 114 26.86 -0.23 7.09
C ILE A 114 26.54 -1.59 7.71
N SER A 115 27.11 -2.67 7.15
CA SER A 115 26.90 -4.05 7.59
C SER A 115 27.47 -4.29 8.99
N HIS A 116 28.63 -3.71 9.35
CA HIS A 116 29.13 -3.77 10.73
C HIS A 116 28.19 -3.10 11.74
N THR A 117 27.43 -2.10 11.30
CA THR A 117 26.47 -1.39 12.16
C THR A 117 25.16 -2.17 12.34
N THR A 118 24.81 -3.05 11.40
CA THR A 118 23.45 -3.64 11.35
C THR A 118 23.36 -5.17 11.21
N GLY A 119 24.46 -5.86 10.91
CA GLY A 119 24.65 -7.30 11.14
C GLY A 119 23.90 -8.29 10.24
N SER A 120 23.67 -7.98 8.96
CA SER A 120 23.01 -8.91 8.02
C SER A 120 23.70 -8.98 6.66
N ASP A 121 23.84 -10.20 6.12
CA ASP A 121 24.43 -10.51 4.81
C ASP A 121 23.38 -10.54 3.67
N GLN A 122 22.10 -10.25 3.97
CA GLN A 122 21.02 -10.31 2.98
C GLN A 122 21.01 -9.13 1.99
N VAL A 123 21.75 -8.07 2.29
CA VAL A 123 21.82 -6.84 1.49
C VAL A 123 23.16 -6.78 0.77
N ARG A 124 23.12 -6.90 -0.56
CA ARG A 124 24.31 -6.84 -1.43
C ARG A 124 24.47 -5.45 -2.03
N PHE A 125 25.71 -4.98 -2.16
CA PHE A 125 26.02 -3.67 -2.71
C PHE A 125 26.72 -3.83 -4.05
N LEU A 126 26.15 -3.22 -5.08
CA LEU A 126 26.63 -3.30 -6.45
C LEU A 126 27.09 -1.91 -6.92
N ALA A 127 28.22 -1.89 -7.59
CA ALA A 127 28.80 -0.71 -8.21
C ALA A 127 28.40 -0.62 -9.69
N ASP A 128 27.77 0.48 -10.05
CA ASP A 128 27.57 0.91 -11.45
C ASP A 128 28.64 1.94 -11.82
N SER A 129 29.85 1.49 -12.11
CA SER A 129 31.00 2.39 -12.29
C SER A 129 30.87 3.32 -13.50
N ARG A 130 30.10 2.92 -14.53
CA ARG A 130 29.89 3.71 -15.76
C ARG A 130 28.53 4.38 -15.83
N GLY A 131 27.63 4.11 -14.88
CA GLY A 131 26.25 4.57 -14.93
C GLY A 131 25.44 3.91 -16.04
N GLU A 132 25.87 2.76 -16.57
CA GLU A 132 25.22 2.10 -17.71
C GLU A 132 23.87 1.53 -17.30
N PHE A 133 23.81 0.88 -16.13
CA PHE A 133 22.57 0.36 -15.58
C PHE A 133 21.58 1.48 -15.25
N SER A 134 22.06 2.55 -14.58
CA SER A 134 21.22 3.71 -14.28
C SER A 134 20.75 4.45 -15.55
N ARG A 135 21.52 4.41 -16.64
CA ARG A 135 21.15 5.03 -17.92
C ARG A 135 20.07 4.23 -18.64
N ASP A 136 20.18 2.90 -18.67
CA ASP A 136 19.19 2.03 -19.32
C ASP A 136 17.80 2.13 -18.68
N TRP A 137 17.77 2.44 -17.38
CA TRP A 137 16.55 2.71 -16.62
C TRP A 137 16.11 4.17 -16.60
N ASP A 138 16.83 5.05 -17.29
CA ASP A 138 16.58 6.49 -17.34
C ASP A 138 16.41 7.12 -15.94
N VAL A 139 17.20 6.63 -14.99
CA VAL A 139 17.29 7.12 -13.60
C VAL A 139 18.61 7.85 -13.36
N LEU A 140 19.47 7.95 -14.37
CA LEU A 140 20.70 8.73 -14.31
C LEU A 140 20.37 10.22 -14.41
N PHE A 141 20.77 11.01 -13.40
CA PHE A 141 20.59 12.46 -13.40
C PHE A 141 21.92 13.19 -13.22
N ASP A 142 21.98 14.44 -13.66
CA ASP A 142 23.15 15.29 -13.46
C ASP A 142 23.21 15.81 -12.01
N ALA A 143 24.16 15.28 -11.25
CA ALA A 143 24.40 15.63 -9.85
C ALA A 143 25.74 16.37 -9.67
N SER A 144 26.28 16.98 -10.73
CA SER A 144 27.62 17.56 -10.75
C SER A 144 27.88 18.57 -9.63
N LYS A 145 26.84 19.29 -9.17
CA LYS A 145 26.93 20.27 -8.08
C LYS A 145 27.32 19.68 -6.73
N VAL A 146 26.97 18.41 -6.46
CA VAL A 146 27.18 17.76 -5.16
C VAL A 146 28.17 16.61 -5.26
N PHE A 147 28.16 15.88 -6.38
CA PHE A 147 28.93 14.64 -6.54
C PHE A 147 29.94 14.67 -7.69
N GLY A 148 30.12 15.82 -8.35
CA GLY A 148 31.11 16.05 -9.40
C GLY A 148 30.80 15.45 -10.78
N GLY A 149 29.73 14.65 -10.90
CA GLY A 149 29.27 14.10 -12.18
C GLY A 149 27.84 13.56 -12.10
N SER A 150 27.41 12.86 -13.15
CA SER A 150 26.10 12.20 -13.19
C SER A 150 26.02 11.02 -12.22
N ARG A 151 24.87 10.86 -11.57
CA ARG A 151 24.64 9.83 -10.55
C ARG A 151 23.26 9.20 -10.71
N SER A 152 23.05 8.07 -10.05
CA SER A 152 21.73 7.42 -9.98
C SER A 152 20.77 8.26 -9.15
N GLY A 153 19.53 8.43 -9.61
CA GLY A 153 18.43 8.90 -8.77
C GLY A 153 18.19 7.97 -7.60
N ARG A 154 17.51 8.48 -6.57
CA ARG A 154 17.04 7.64 -5.47
C ARG A 154 15.74 6.94 -5.87
N TYR A 155 15.73 5.62 -5.76
CA TYR A 155 14.55 4.82 -6.03
C TYR A 155 14.57 3.50 -5.25
N ALA A 156 13.40 2.89 -5.12
CA ALA A 156 13.26 1.49 -4.77
C ALA A 156 12.37 0.80 -5.80
N VAL A 157 12.76 -0.37 -6.28
CA VAL A 157 12.04 -1.12 -7.32
C VAL A 157 11.88 -2.54 -6.84
N LEU A 158 10.63 -2.98 -6.73
CA LEU A 158 10.30 -4.38 -6.46
C LEU A 158 10.30 -5.13 -7.78
N VAL A 159 11.06 -6.23 -7.83
CA VAL A 159 11.11 -7.12 -8.98
C VAL A 159 10.53 -8.47 -8.57
N GLU A 160 9.68 -9.01 -9.44
CA GLU A 160 9.15 -10.37 -9.33
C GLU A 160 9.23 -11.06 -10.69
N ASN A 161 9.70 -12.31 -10.73
CA ASN A 161 9.83 -13.09 -11.97
C ASN A 161 10.63 -12.38 -13.09
N GLY A 162 11.71 -11.67 -12.71
CA GLY A 162 12.57 -10.95 -13.66
C GLY A 162 11.97 -9.68 -14.26
N LYS A 163 10.80 -9.23 -13.77
CA LYS A 163 10.13 -8.00 -14.22
C LYS A 163 9.85 -7.06 -13.06
N VAL A 164 9.81 -5.78 -13.37
CA VAL A 164 9.46 -4.74 -12.41
C VAL A 164 7.98 -4.87 -12.02
N ALA A 165 7.72 -5.16 -10.75
CA ALA A 165 6.38 -5.27 -10.18
C ALA A 165 5.88 -3.93 -9.62
N LYS A 166 6.72 -3.21 -8.86
CA LYS A 166 6.41 -1.89 -8.29
C LYS A 166 7.61 -0.96 -8.36
N THR A 167 7.35 0.33 -8.53
CA THR A 167 8.36 1.37 -8.69
C THR A 167 8.12 2.52 -7.72
N PHE A 168 9.14 2.88 -6.95
CA PHE A 168 9.16 3.98 -6.00
C PHE A 168 10.30 4.93 -6.37
N VAL A 169 10.08 5.77 -7.38
CA VAL A 169 11.07 6.74 -7.85
C VAL A 169 10.78 8.09 -7.21
N GLU A 170 11.80 8.72 -6.63
CA GLU A 170 11.65 10.04 -6.01
C GLU A 170 11.51 11.13 -7.10
N PRO A 171 10.52 12.05 -7.00
CA PRO A 171 10.34 13.10 -7.99
C PRO A 171 11.53 14.07 -8.04
N ASP A 172 12.20 14.27 -6.91
CA ASP A 172 13.34 15.18 -6.75
C ASP A 172 14.71 14.47 -6.84
N ASN A 173 14.72 13.15 -7.14
CA ASN A 173 15.89 12.26 -7.23
C ASN A 173 16.80 12.16 -5.99
N THR A 174 16.59 12.98 -4.96
CA THR A 174 17.54 13.19 -3.85
C THR A 174 16.92 13.00 -2.46
N SER A 175 15.65 13.41 -2.30
CA SER A 175 14.85 13.24 -1.07
C SER A 175 14.64 11.76 -0.72
N VAL A 176 14.32 11.47 0.55
CA VAL A 176 13.99 10.13 1.04
C VAL A 176 12.56 10.18 1.55
N ASP A 177 11.60 9.96 0.68
CA ASP A 177 10.19 9.99 1.05
C ASP A 177 9.43 8.82 0.43
N VAL A 178 9.31 8.74 -0.90
CA VAL A 178 8.60 7.66 -1.61
C VAL A 178 9.37 6.33 -1.55
N SER A 179 10.69 6.40 -1.60
CA SER A 179 11.63 5.27 -1.60
C SER A 179 12.05 4.81 -0.19
N ALA A 180 11.45 5.37 0.86
CA ALA A 180 11.70 4.98 2.24
C ALA A 180 11.16 3.56 2.53
N ALA A 181 11.91 2.78 3.33
CA ALA A 181 11.58 1.39 3.61
C ALA A 181 10.18 1.19 4.21
N SER A 182 9.74 2.10 5.10
CA SER A 182 8.40 2.06 5.69
C SER A 182 7.29 2.18 4.67
N LYS A 183 7.41 3.11 3.70
CA LYS A 183 6.40 3.30 2.65
C LYS A 183 6.38 2.15 1.66
N VAL A 184 7.56 1.61 1.33
CA VAL A 184 7.64 0.42 0.48
C VAL A 184 6.94 -0.75 1.17
N LEU A 185 7.17 -0.99 2.45
CA LEU A 185 6.49 -2.05 3.21
C LEU A 185 4.97 -1.85 3.24
N GLU A 186 4.50 -0.64 3.55
CA GLU A 186 3.08 -0.29 3.56
C GLU A 186 2.41 -0.55 2.19
N SER A 187 3.12 -0.28 1.08
CA SER A 187 2.60 -0.56 -0.25
C SER A 187 2.45 -2.06 -0.56
N LEU A 188 3.21 -2.92 0.13
CA LEU A 188 3.13 -4.38 0.01
C LEU A 188 2.00 -4.96 0.85
N ASP A 189 1.70 -4.32 1.99
CA ASP A 189 0.55 -4.69 2.83
C ASP A 189 -0.79 -4.42 2.15
N ASN A 190 -0.84 -3.46 1.23
CA ASN A 190 -2.03 -3.10 0.46
C ASN A 190 -2.31 -4.02 -0.76
N GLU A 191 -1.62 -5.16 -0.91
CA GLU A 191 -1.94 -6.16 -1.94
C GLU A 191 -3.06 -7.12 -1.49
N PRO A 192 -4.23 -7.13 -2.13
CA PRO A 192 -5.12 -8.27 -2.06
C PRO A 192 -4.49 -9.43 -2.83
N LEU A 193 -4.39 -10.61 -2.21
CA LEU A 193 -3.85 -11.84 -2.79
C LEU A 193 -4.34 -12.07 -4.23
N CYS A 194 -3.41 -12.06 -5.18
CA CYS A 194 -3.66 -12.03 -6.62
C CYS A 194 -4.13 -13.40 -7.15
N PHE A 195 -5.34 -13.45 -7.75
CA PHE A 195 -5.79 -14.56 -8.61
C PHE A 195 -5.33 -14.27 -10.05
N CYS A 196 -4.70 -15.28 -10.65
CA CYS A 196 -4.06 -15.27 -11.97
C CYS A 196 -4.95 -14.68 -13.09
N LEU A 197 -4.53 -13.58 -13.72
CA LEU A 197 -5.24 -12.95 -14.85
C LEU A 197 -4.59 -13.30 -16.19
N ILE A 198 -5.28 -14.12 -16.97
CA ILE A 198 -5.09 -14.25 -18.42
C ILE A 198 -5.51 -12.92 -19.06
N ARG A 199 -4.58 -12.26 -19.77
CA ARG A 199 -4.78 -10.99 -20.50
C ARG A 199 -5.78 -11.16 -21.65
N TYR A 200 -6.77 -10.26 -21.73
CA TYR A 200 -7.44 -9.87 -22.99
C TYR A 200 -7.28 -8.35 -23.21
N PRO A 201 -7.23 -7.87 -24.47
CA PRO A 201 -6.87 -6.49 -24.82
C PRO A 201 -8.03 -5.50 -24.57
N PRO A 202 -7.72 -4.19 -24.47
CA PRO A 202 -8.65 -3.19 -23.96
C PRO A 202 -9.67 -2.81 -25.04
N ARG A 203 -10.93 -3.21 -24.86
CA ARG A 203 -12.05 -2.74 -25.69
C ARG A 203 -13.05 -1.99 -24.82
N MET A 204 -13.10 -0.67 -25.02
CA MET A 204 -14.17 0.27 -24.67
C MET A 204 -14.78 0.12 -23.27
N LEU A 205 -14.39 1.03 -22.38
CA LEU A 205 -15.11 1.38 -21.15
C LEU A 205 -16.58 1.75 -21.46
N ARG A 206 -17.46 0.76 -21.45
CA ARG A 206 -18.86 0.97 -21.08
C ARG A 206 -18.92 0.85 -19.56
N ARG A 207 -19.37 1.91 -18.91
CA ARG A 207 -19.70 1.93 -17.47
C ARG A 207 -20.71 0.82 -17.18
N GLY A 208 -20.22 -0.35 -16.77
CA GLY A 208 -21.01 -1.41 -16.16
C GLY A 208 -21.31 -1.08 -14.70
N PRO A 209 -22.28 -1.75 -14.06
CA PRO A 209 -22.54 -1.58 -12.64
C PRO A 209 -21.29 -1.96 -11.85
N LEU A 210 -20.95 -1.17 -10.83
CA LEU A 210 -19.92 -1.50 -9.85
C LEU A 210 -20.29 -2.84 -9.21
N VAL A 211 -19.60 -3.91 -9.61
CA VAL A 211 -19.67 -5.20 -8.91
C VAL A 211 -18.80 -5.04 -7.68
N TRP A 212 -19.45 -4.96 -6.52
CA TRP A 212 -18.78 -5.01 -5.23
C TRP A 212 -18.13 -6.39 -5.09
N ILE A 213 -16.80 -6.43 -5.17
CA ILE A 213 -16.04 -7.65 -4.91
C ILE A 213 -16.18 -7.92 -3.41
N ARG A 214 -16.95 -8.96 -3.08
CA ARG A 214 -17.17 -9.42 -1.70
C ARG A 214 -15.84 -9.96 -1.16
N PHE A 215 -15.19 -9.19 -0.30
CA PHE A 215 -14.01 -9.64 0.43
C PHE A 215 -14.44 -10.85 1.28
N LYS A 216 -14.02 -12.06 0.90
CA LYS A 216 -14.33 -13.26 1.67
C LYS A 216 -13.57 -13.15 2.99
N SER A 217 -14.29 -13.17 4.11
CA SER A 217 -13.68 -13.26 5.43
C SER A 217 -12.78 -14.48 5.50
N SER A 218 -11.56 -14.30 6.01
CA SER A 218 -10.57 -15.38 6.19
C SER A 218 -10.97 -16.43 7.25
N PHE A 219 -12.09 -16.22 7.94
CA PHE A 219 -12.56 -17.05 9.05
C PHE A 219 -13.60 -18.09 8.63
N SER A 220 -13.61 -19.21 9.35
CA SER A 220 -14.63 -20.23 9.15
C SER A 220 -16.01 -19.73 9.60
N GLN A 221 -17.08 -20.29 9.02
CA GLN A 221 -18.44 -19.91 9.38
C GLN A 221 -18.73 -20.17 10.87
N GLU A 222 -18.17 -21.24 11.43
CA GLU A 222 -18.27 -21.59 12.85
C GLU A 222 -17.62 -20.53 13.75
N GLU A 223 -16.45 -19.99 13.37
CA GLU A 223 -15.77 -18.93 14.12
C GLU A 223 -16.59 -17.62 14.11
N VAL A 224 -17.23 -17.32 12.99
CA VAL A 224 -18.10 -16.14 12.85
C VAL A 224 -19.36 -16.30 13.70
N GLU A 225 -19.97 -17.49 13.73
CA GLU A 225 -21.13 -17.77 14.58
C GLU A 225 -20.79 -17.75 16.07
N ALA A 226 -19.63 -18.28 16.45
CA ALA A 226 -19.13 -18.19 17.82
C ALA A 226 -18.91 -16.72 18.23
N ALA A 227 -18.36 -15.90 17.32
CA ALA A 227 -18.17 -14.48 17.56
C ALA A 227 -19.50 -13.72 17.73
N ARG A 228 -20.54 -14.08 16.96
CA ARG A 228 -21.90 -13.53 17.11
C ARG A 228 -22.49 -13.84 18.48
N LYS A 229 -22.50 -15.13 18.86
CA LYS A 229 -23.00 -15.57 20.17
C LYS A 229 -22.25 -14.90 21.33
N TRP A 230 -20.96 -14.63 21.13
CA TRP A 230 -20.16 -13.90 22.10
C TRP A 230 -20.57 -12.42 22.21
N LEU A 231 -20.92 -11.77 21.10
CA LEU A 231 -21.33 -10.37 21.06
C LEU A 231 -22.59 -10.11 21.90
N ASP A 232 -23.54 -11.05 21.89
CA ASP A 232 -24.78 -10.99 22.69
C ASP A 232 -24.51 -11.05 24.20
N VAL A 233 -23.40 -11.67 24.60
CA VAL A 233 -23.04 -11.95 26.01
C VAL A 233 -21.80 -11.15 26.44
N ALA A 234 -21.34 -10.22 25.60
CA ALA A 234 -20.05 -9.54 25.74
C ALA A 234 -19.86 -8.90 27.11
N GLU A 235 -20.91 -8.25 27.63
CA GLU A 235 -20.92 -7.53 28.92
C GLU A 235 -20.44 -8.39 30.09
N THR A 236 -20.82 -9.66 30.13
CA THR A 236 -20.47 -10.58 31.22
C THR A 236 -19.13 -11.28 31.02
N LYS A 237 -18.66 -11.39 29.78
CA LYS A 237 -17.44 -12.10 29.41
C LYS A 237 -16.17 -11.26 29.58
N ILE A 238 -16.30 -9.95 29.78
CA ILE A 238 -15.14 -9.05 29.96
C ILE A 238 -14.46 -9.30 31.32
N PRO A 239 -13.19 -9.73 31.35
CA PRO A 239 -12.48 -9.98 32.60
C PRO A 239 -12.04 -8.66 33.26
N ARG A 240 -12.68 -8.29 34.38
CA ARG A 240 -12.37 -7.04 35.12
C ARG A 240 -10.92 -6.94 35.59
N ARG A 241 -10.25 -8.08 35.86
CA ARG A 241 -8.89 -8.14 36.41
C ARG A 241 -7.79 -7.63 35.47
N ILE A 242 -8.05 -7.58 34.17
CA ILE A 242 -7.05 -7.14 33.17
C ILE A 242 -6.98 -5.61 33.12
N PHE A 243 -8.06 -4.93 33.51
CA PHE A 243 -8.19 -3.49 33.42
C PHE A 243 -7.68 -2.79 34.67
N ASP A 244 -7.05 -1.64 34.46
CA ASP A 244 -6.57 -0.78 35.52
C ASP A 244 -7.71 0.18 35.91
N ILE A 245 -8.36 -0.10 37.04
CA ILE A 245 -9.52 0.64 37.54
C ILE A 245 -9.05 1.68 38.56
N THR A 246 -9.23 2.96 38.22
CA THR A 246 -8.88 4.09 39.09
C THR A 246 -10.12 4.90 39.45
N TYR A 247 -10.23 5.30 40.72
CA TYR A 247 -11.31 6.15 41.20
C TYR A 247 -10.83 7.57 41.44
N SER A 248 -11.60 8.55 40.98
CA SER A 248 -11.35 9.97 41.18
C SER A 248 -12.61 10.69 41.63
N ARG A 249 -12.45 11.94 42.08
CA ARG A 249 -13.60 12.79 42.41
C ARG A 249 -14.23 13.29 41.12
N SER A 250 -15.57 13.23 41.02
CA SER A 250 -16.28 13.75 39.85
C SER A 250 -16.18 15.27 39.81
N SER A 251 -15.96 15.80 38.61
CA SER A 251 -15.81 17.22 38.33
C SER A 251 -17.16 17.76 37.85
N GLY A 252 -17.80 18.65 38.63
CA GLY A 252 -19.08 19.25 38.25
C GLY A 252 -19.26 20.63 38.88
N PRO A 253 -20.21 21.46 38.37
CA PRO A 253 -20.51 22.77 38.93
C PRO A 253 -20.87 22.66 40.41
N GLY A 254 -20.15 23.40 41.25
CA GLY A 254 -20.07 23.21 42.70
C GLY A 254 -21.41 23.30 43.43
N GLY A 255 -21.74 22.25 44.18
CA GLY A 255 -22.81 22.17 45.17
C GLY A 255 -22.32 21.49 46.45
N GLN A 256 -23.15 21.42 47.50
CA GLN A 256 -22.78 20.96 48.87
C GLN A 256 -22.06 19.58 48.97
N LYS A 257 -22.18 18.74 47.94
CA LYS A 257 -21.61 17.38 47.88
C LYS A 257 -20.58 17.20 46.76
N VAL A 258 -20.30 18.23 45.97
CA VAL A 258 -19.27 18.20 44.93
C VAL A 258 -17.90 18.05 45.60
N ASN A 259 -17.05 17.18 45.05
CA ASN A 259 -15.67 16.92 45.51
C ASN A 259 -15.47 16.21 46.86
N LYS A 260 -16.49 15.56 47.44
CA LYS A 260 -16.33 14.79 48.71
C LYS A 260 -16.16 13.28 48.53
N THR A 261 -16.77 12.67 47.51
CA THR A 261 -16.72 11.21 47.28
C THR A 261 -16.02 10.93 45.95
N SER A 262 -15.08 9.98 45.93
CA SER A 262 -14.43 9.50 44.71
C SER A 262 -15.37 8.54 43.96
N SER A 263 -16.38 9.10 43.28
CA SER A 263 -17.38 8.33 42.54
C SER A 263 -17.02 8.11 41.07
N LYS A 264 -16.19 8.97 40.45
CA LYS A 264 -15.81 8.83 39.04
C LYS A 264 -14.92 7.61 38.87
N ALA A 265 -15.37 6.66 38.05
CA ALA A 265 -14.59 5.49 37.67
C ALA A 265 -13.86 5.75 36.36
N THR A 266 -12.58 5.40 36.31
CA THR A 266 -11.77 5.37 35.08
C THR A 266 -11.28 3.95 34.89
N VAL A 267 -11.67 3.35 33.77
CA VAL A 267 -11.21 2.02 33.35
C VAL A 267 -10.21 2.23 32.22
N ALA A 268 -8.96 1.88 32.48
CA ALA A 268 -7.88 2.02 31.52
C ALA A 268 -7.30 0.66 31.14
N LEU A 269 -6.79 0.59 29.92
CA LEU A 269 -5.98 -0.54 29.47
C LEU A 269 -4.77 0.00 28.72
N GLU A 270 -3.60 -0.50 29.10
CA GLU A 270 -2.33 -0.03 28.56
C GLU A 270 -2.16 -0.37 27.07
N PRO A 271 -1.41 0.44 26.31
CA PRO A 271 -1.28 0.27 24.86
C PRO A 271 -0.77 -1.11 24.41
N TRP A 272 0.13 -1.71 25.18
CA TRP A 272 0.71 -3.02 24.86
C TRP A 272 -0.22 -4.20 25.18
N LYS A 273 -1.27 -3.97 25.99
CA LYS A 273 -2.31 -4.95 26.31
C LYS A 273 -3.46 -4.90 25.30
N TRP A 274 -3.80 -3.71 24.79
CA TRP A 274 -4.97 -3.52 23.92
C TRP A 274 -4.75 -4.14 22.54
N LEU A 275 -5.75 -4.87 22.04
CA LEU A 275 -5.74 -5.60 20.76
C LEU A 275 -4.62 -6.67 20.61
N ASN A 276 -3.83 -6.91 21.66
CA ASN A 276 -2.83 -7.97 21.68
C ASN A 276 -3.53 -9.32 21.96
N PRO A 277 -3.40 -10.33 21.07
CA PRO A 277 -4.04 -11.64 21.25
C PRO A 277 -3.69 -12.36 22.56
N GLN A 278 -2.52 -12.07 23.16
CA GLN A 278 -2.11 -12.68 24.44
C GLN A 278 -2.96 -12.20 25.62
N PHE A 279 -3.32 -10.91 25.64
CA PHE A 279 -4.08 -10.30 26.75
C PHE A 279 -5.58 -10.23 26.45
N CYS A 280 -5.96 -10.06 25.18
CA CYS A 280 -7.34 -10.01 24.71
C CYS A 280 -7.87 -11.39 24.29
N TYR A 281 -7.45 -12.47 24.96
CA TYR A 281 -7.90 -13.85 24.68
C TYR A 281 -9.41 -14.04 24.80
N TRP A 282 -10.07 -13.17 25.57
CA TRP A 282 -11.51 -13.20 25.82
C TRP A 282 -12.32 -12.65 24.63
N ILE A 283 -11.68 -11.98 23.66
CA ILE A 283 -12.32 -11.47 22.44
C ILE A 283 -12.05 -12.44 21.28
N PRO A 284 -13.09 -12.91 20.57
CA PRO A 284 -12.93 -13.72 19.36
C PRO A 284 -12.06 -13.04 18.29
N LYS A 285 -11.24 -13.83 17.59
CA LYS A 285 -10.35 -13.34 16.52
C LYS A 285 -11.06 -12.51 15.42
N PRO A 286 -12.25 -12.90 14.93
CA PRO A 286 -12.95 -12.10 13.92
C PRO A 286 -13.31 -10.69 14.40
N ILE A 287 -13.57 -10.55 15.69
CA ILE A 287 -13.87 -9.25 16.31
C ILE A 287 -12.59 -8.42 16.44
N LEU A 288 -11.49 -9.05 16.87
CA LEU A 288 -10.20 -8.36 17.01
C LEU A 288 -9.71 -7.74 15.69
N GLU A 289 -9.85 -8.46 14.57
CA GLU A 289 -9.46 -7.93 13.26
C GLU A 289 -10.29 -6.70 12.87
N GLN A 290 -11.61 -6.74 13.06
CA GLN A 290 -12.48 -5.60 12.78
C GLN A 290 -12.21 -4.39 13.70
N LEU A 291 -11.89 -4.64 14.97
CA LEU A 291 -11.52 -3.58 15.93
C LEU A 291 -10.15 -2.95 15.63
N ASN A 292 -9.26 -3.70 14.96
CA ASN A 292 -7.98 -3.16 14.51
C ASN A 292 -8.16 -2.22 13.31
N GLU A 293 -9.09 -2.54 12.40
CA GLU A 293 -9.44 -1.67 11.26
C GLU A 293 -10.20 -0.41 11.70
N LYS A 294 -11.23 -0.57 12.53
CA LYS A 294 -12.09 0.53 13.01
C LYS A 294 -11.76 0.88 14.45
N LYS A 295 -11.09 2.01 14.63
CA LYS A 295 -10.73 2.53 15.96
C LYS A 295 -11.98 2.84 16.78
N ILE A 296 -12.00 2.33 18.01
CA ILE A 296 -13.04 2.65 19.00
C ILE A 296 -12.92 4.12 19.45
N ARG A 297 -14.05 4.73 19.78
CA ARG A 297 -14.14 6.11 20.28
C ARG A 297 -13.22 6.42 21.48
N TYR A 298 -13.04 5.45 22.37
CA TYR A 298 -12.28 5.58 23.63
C TYR A 298 -10.78 5.27 23.50
N HIS A 299 -10.27 5.17 22.27
CA HIS A 299 -8.87 4.93 21.99
C HIS A 299 -8.00 6.17 22.31
N THR A 300 -6.90 5.99 23.03
CA THR A 300 -5.97 7.07 23.37
C THR A 300 -4.96 7.32 22.26
N LYS A 301 -4.30 8.49 22.26
CA LYS A 301 -3.21 8.77 21.31
C LYS A 301 -2.03 7.81 21.44
N SER A 302 -1.80 7.28 22.64
CA SER A 302 -0.71 6.34 22.94
C SER A 302 -1.00 4.90 22.52
N GLY A 303 -2.19 4.59 22.00
CA GLY A 303 -2.55 3.24 21.57
C GLY A 303 -3.30 2.39 22.60
N GLY A 304 -3.72 2.99 23.72
CA GLY A 304 -4.45 2.31 24.79
C GLY A 304 -5.95 2.60 24.76
N LEU A 305 -6.65 2.11 25.79
CA LEU A 305 -8.08 2.33 25.98
C LEU A 305 -8.32 3.13 27.27
N LEU A 306 -9.16 4.17 27.23
CA LEU A 306 -9.52 4.96 28.40
C LEU A 306 -11.01 5.29 28.41
N ILE A 307 -11.75 4.69 29.35
CA ILE A 307 -13.20 4.88 29.51
C ILE A 307 -13.48 5.47 30.88
N GLN A 308 -14.34 6.49 30.93
CA GLN A 308 -14.71 7.16 32.17
C GLN A 308 -16.23 7.23 32.32
N SER A 309 -16.71 7.08 33.56
CA SER A 309 -18.10 7.33 33.93
C SER A 309 -18.25 7.94 35.32
N ASP A 310 -19.18 8.87 35.45
CA ASP A 310 -19.52 9.60 36.68
C ASP A 310 -21.03 9.87 36.81
N LYS A 311 -21.86 8.97 36.27
CA LYS A 311 -23.32 9.12 36.18
C LYS A 311 -24.02 8.93 37.52
N THR A 312 -23.56 7.99 38.34
CA THR A 312 -24.13 7.69 39.65
C THR A 312 -23.17 8.07 40.78
N ARG A 313 -23.68 8.04 42.02
CA ARG A 313 -22.86 8.27 43.23
C ARG A 313 -22.08 7.03 43.66
N ASN A 314 -22.54 5.85 43.27
CA ASN A 314 -21.88 4.58 43.61
C ASN A 314 -20.75 4.33 42.62
N ARG A 315 -19.56 4.04 43.15
CA ARG A 315 -18.37 3.79 42.32
C ARG A 315 -18.48 2.47 41.54
N GLU A 316 -19.16 1.48 42.10
CA GLU A 316 -19.31 0.14 41.46
C GLU A 316 -20.25 0.23 40.26
N ASP A 317 -21.40 0.87 40.40
CA ASP A 317 -22.32 1.12 39.28
C ASP A 317 -21.64 1.90 38.15
N ASN A 318 -20.77 2.88 38.48
CA ASN A 318 -20.01 3.62 37.47
C ASN A 318 -18.94 2.75 36.79
N THR A 319 -18.34 1.77 37.49
CA THR A 319 -17.43 0.80 36.85
C THR A 319 -18.18 -0.11 35.90
N ASP A 320 -19.35 -0.59 36.30
CA ASP A 320 -20.20 -1.44 35.47
C ASP A 320 -20.63 -0.68 34.22
N GLU A 321 -21.01 0.60 34.35
CA GLU A 321 -21.33 1.45 33.20
C GLU A 321 -20.14 1.63 32.23
N CYS A 322 -18.90 1.69 32.72
CA CYS A 322 -17.73 1.75 31.84
C CYS A 322 -17.59 0.47 31.00
N PHE A 323 -17.85 -0.70 31.59
CA PHE A 323 -17.83 -1.97 30.86
C PHE A 323 -19.01 -2.11 29.89
N MET A 324 -20.19 -1.61 30.26
CA MET A 324 -21.35 -1.51 29.36
C MET A 324 -21.02 -0.66 28.13
N LYS A 325 -20.44 0.54 28.34
CA LYS A 325 -19.98 1.41 27.24
C LYS A 325 -18.96 0.72 26.35
N LEU A 326 -18.02 -0.04 26.93
CA LEU A 326 -17.06 -0.82 26.14
C LEU A 326 -17.76 -1.89 25.29
N ALA A 327 -18.70 -2.65 25.86
CA ALA A 327 -19.44 -3.68 25.15
C ALA A 327 -20.35 -3.09 24.04
N GLU A 328 -20.99 -1.96 24.28
CA GLU A 328 -21.76 -1.21 23.28
C GLU A 328 -20.88 -0.70 22.13
N GLU A 329 -19.71 -0.15 22.43
CA GLU A 329 -18.78 0.29 21.40
C GLU A 329 -18.24 -0.88 20.56
N ILE A 330 -17.95 -2.03 21.19
CA ILE A 330 -17.57 -3.23 20.44
C ILE A 330 -18.73 -3.64 19.51
N ARG A 331 -19.97 -3.66 20.02
CA ARG A 331 -21.17 -3.94 19.21
C ARG A 331 -21.34 -2.99 18.02
N ASN A 332 -21.12 -1.70 18.21
CA ASN A 332 -21.31 -0.68 17.17
C ASN A 332 -20.24 -0.74 16.08
N ASN A 333 -19.01 -1.16 16.41
CA ASN A 333 -17.91 -1.23 15.46
C ASN A 333 -17.88 -2.55 14.67
N VAL A 334 -18.38 -3.63 15.28
CA VAL A 334 -18.37 -4.97 14.71
C VAL A 334 -19.58 -5.20 13.82
N TYR A 335 -19.33 -5.65 12.60
CA TYR A 335 -20.38 -6.01 11.65
C TYR A 335 -20.18 -7.44 11.16
N PHE A 336 -21.22 -8.26 11.30
CA PHE A 336 -21.28 -9.57 10.69
C PHE A 336 -22.41 -9.60 9.67
N GLU A 337 -22.15 -10.16 8.50
CA GLU A 337 -23.15 -10.24 7.42
C GLU A 337 -24.26 -11.22 7.78
N SER A 338 -25.39 -10.70 8.26
CA SER A 338 -26.58 -11.48 8.55
C SER A 338 -27.33 -11.81 7.25
N GLU A 339 -28.13 -12.87 7.28
CA GLU A 339 -29.09 -13.13 6.21
C GLU A 339 -30.07 -11.94 6.12
N ALA A 340 -30.38 -11.52 4.89
CA ALA A 340 -31.31 -10.42 4.68
C ALA A 340 -32.71 -10.81 5.19
N SER A 341 -33.32 -9.91 5.98
CA SER A 341 -34.71 -10.05 6.43
C SER A 341 -35.65 -10.25 5.25
N GLU A 342 -36.71 -11.04 5.43
CA GLU A 342 -37.74 -11.22 4.40
C GLU A 342 -38.38 -9.88 3.99
N GLU A 343 -38.56 -8.98 4.94
CA GLU A 343 -39.07 -7.62 4.70
C GLU A 343 -38.12 -6.81 3.81
N ASP A 344 -36.82 -6.90 4.06
CA ASP A 344 -35.82 -6.22 3.25
C ASP A 344 -35.79 -6.79 1.83
N LYS A 345 -35.88 -8.12 1.68
CA LYS A 345 -35.97 -8.77 0.37
C LYS A 345 -37.17 -8.25 -0.42
N LEU A 346 -38.35 -8.19 0.20
CA LEU A 346 -39.56 -7.65 -0.41
C LEU A 346 -39.41 -6.18 -0.80
N LYS A 347 -38.84 -5.36 0.08
CA LYS A 347 -38.55 -3.94 -0.18
C LYS A 347 -37.61 -3.77 -1.37
N TRP A 348 -36.57 -4.60 -1.48
CA TRP A 348 -35.65 -4.59 -2.62
C TRP A 348 -36.33 -5.02 -3.92
N GLU A 349 -37.24 -6.01 -3.87
CA GLU A 349 -38.04 -6.40 -5.02
C GLU A 349 -38.98 -5.27 -5.49
N GLU A 350 -39.62 -4.56 -4.57
CA GLU A 350 -40.46 -3.39 -4.89
C GLU A 350 -39.65 -2.27 -5.52
N LEU A 351 -38.51 -1.91 -4.94
CA LEU A 351 -37.60 -0.91 -5.51
C LEU A 351 -37.11 -1.31 -6.91
N ALA A 352 -36.84 -2.60 -7.13
CA ALA A 352 -36.45 -3.13 -8.43
C ALA A 352 -37.60 -3.01 -9.45
N LYS A 353 -38.84 -3.31 -9.06
CA LYS A 353 -40.04 -3.12 -9.90
C LYS A 353 -40.22 -1.66 -10.29
N VAL A 354 -40.20 -0.74 -9.31
CA VAL A 354 -40.33 0.71 -9.55
C VAL A 354 -39.22 1.24 -10.46
N SER A 355 -37.97 0.81 -10.23
CA SER A 355 -36.82 1.18 -11.08
C SER A 355 -37.00 0.68 -12.52
N LYS A 356 -37.48 -0.56 -12.70
CA LYS A 356 -37.77 -1.14 -14.01
C LYS A 356 -38.87 -0.37 -14.74
N GLU A 357 -39.96 -0.03 -14.07
CA GLU A 357 -41.06 0.76 -14.62
C GLU A 357 -40.60 2.16 -15.05
N ARG A 358 -39.85 2.85 -14.19
CA ARG A 358 -39.28 4.18 -14.49
C ARG A 358 -38.38 4.12 -15.72
N ARG A 359 -37.55 3.07 -15.83
CA ARG A 359 -36.69 2.83 -16.99
C ARG A 359 -37.50 2.59 -18.27
N MET A 360 -38.59 1.83 -18.20
CA MET A 360 -39.47 1.58 -19.35
C MET A 360 -40.17 2.86 -19.81
N LEU A 361 -40.67 3.66 -18.88
CA LEU A 361 -41.31 4.95 -19.18
C LEU A 361 -40.33 5.94 -19.82
N GLN A 362 -39.09 5.99 -19.33
CA GLN A 362 -38.05 6.82 -19.91
C GLN A 362 -37.69 6.39 -21.34
N LYS A 363 -37.61 5.07 -21.61
CA LYS A 363 -37.41 4.53 -22.96
C LYS A 363 -38.56 4.91 -23.89
N LYS A 364 -39.81 4.82 -23.41
CA LYS A 364 -41.00 5.21 -24.19
C LYS A 364 -40.97 6.69 -24.57
N LYS A 365 -40.70 7.59 -23.61
CA LYS A 365 -40.53 9.03 -23.85
C LYS A 365 -39.42 9.32 -24.87
N GLN A 366 -38.29 8.64 -24.78
CA GLN A 366 -37.20 8.80 -25.77
C GLN A 366 -37.61 8.32 -27.17
N SER A 367 -38.35 7.22 -27.28
CA SER A 367 -38.88 6.70 -28.54
C SER A 367 -39.84 7.70 -29.20
N GLU A 368 -40.80 8.23 -28.43
CA GLU A 368 -41.74 9.25 -28.91
C GLU A 368 -41.02 10.52 -29.37
N LYS A 369 -40.03 11.00 -28.60
CA LYS A 369 -39.18 12.13 -29.01
C LYS A 369 -38.46 11.88 -30.33
N ARG A 370 -37.99 10.66 -30.58
CA ARG A 370 -37.36 10.28 -31.86
C ARG A 370 -38.37 10.27 -33.01
N LYS A 371 -39.57 9.74 -32.79
CA LYS A 371 -40.66 9.75 -33.80
C LYS A 371 -41.11 11.18 -34.15
N MET A 372 -41.23 12.06 -33.16
CA MET A 372 -41.59 13.46 -33.40
C MET A 372 -40.52 14.20 -34.23
N ARG A 373 -39.24 13.83 -34.09
CA ARG A 373 -38.15 14.37 -34.91
C ARG A 373 -38.11 13.84 -36.34
N SER A 374 -38.70 12.67 -36.60
CA SER A 374 -38.67 12.04 -37.93
C SER A 374 -39.89 12.38 -38.79
N LYS A 375 -40.87 13.12 -38.28
CA LYS A 375 -41.92 13.72 -39.11
C LYS A 375 -41.29 14.88 -39.88
N ASN A 376 -41.10 14.71 -41.19
CA ASN A 376 -40.87 15.84 -42.08
C ASN A 376 -42.10 16.73 -42.00
N PHE A 377 -41.90 18.00 -41.62
CA PHE A 377 -42.90 19.02 -41.84
C PHE A 377 -42.74 19.47 -43.30
N ASP A 378 -43.64 19.00 -44.15
CA ASP A 378 -43.81 19.57 -45.49
C ASP A 378 -44.42 20.96 -45.29
N TYR A 379 -43.63 22.01 -45.56
CA TYR A 379 -44.01 23.43 -45.43
C TYR A 379 -44.39 24.00 -46.79
#